data_AF-A0A971HXC7-F1
#
_entry.id   AF-A0A971HXC7-F1
#
_cell.length_a   1.000
_cell.length_b   1.000
_cell.length_c   1.000
_cell.angle_alpha   90.00
_cell.angle_beta   90.00
_cell.angle_gamma   90.00
#
_symmetry.space_group_name_H-M   'P 1'
#
loop_
_entity.id
_entity.type
_entity.pdbx_description
1 polymer ?
#
loop_
_entity_poly.entity_id
_entity_poly.type
_entity_poly.pdbx_seq_one_letter_code
_entity_poly.pdbx_strand_id
1 'polypeptide(L)'
;MQPFYVYNVVPKLPEKLQPLKELGSNLYFSWQHEIEEFFAQIDRELWEKSEHNPIWFLNHLPQSLLEELAQDEFFLDRLSTIWTSFQKYLHKRNGVTQGEGHPQDPIVAYFSAEYGLARCLPVYSGGLGILAGDHLKSASDINIPLVGIGLCYQRGFFRQYLTHDGWQQERYQVNDFEQMPMTPVLDDQGQVLKIQITMQGQALYFRIWRVDVGRVVLYLLDTNISENTPERRALTDQLYGGDLEVRLMQEYLLGIGGMAALKALGLTPKVIHMNEGHSAFAGLARIRSFILEHGLSFDAAVELVSQSSVFTTHTPVPAGNDRFPADLMAKYFQGYATDIGLSWPVFLALGREDPQDDNELFCMTVLALR
;
A
#
# COMPACT_ATOMS: atom_id res chain seq x y z
N MET A 1 6.42 5.17 22.85
CA MET A 1 6.33 3.70 22.73
C MET A 1 4.98 3.38 22.14
N GLN A 2 4.96 2.77 20.95
CA GLN A 2 3.73 2.32 20.32
C GLN A 2 3.31 0.97 20.93
N PRO A 3 2.01 0.65 21.03
CA PRO A 3 1.55 -0.52 21.76
C PRO A 3 2.08 -1.81 21.12
N PHE A 4 2.75 -2.63 21.93
CA PHE A 4 3.26 -3.95 21.52
C PHE A 4 2.19 -5.04 21.54
N TYR A 5 1.05 -4.79 22.20
CA TYR A 5 -0.07 -5.71 22.32
C TYR A 5 -1.37 -4.92 22.27
N VAL A 6 -2.23 -5.24 21.31
CA VAL A 6 -3.62 -4.77 21.25
C VAL A 6 -4.50 -5.97 21.61
N TYR A 7 -5.30 -5.83 22.66
CA TYR A 7 -6.31 -6.82 23.00
C TYR A 7 -7.61 -6.45 22.29
N ASN A 8 -7.98 -7.21 21.27
CA ASN A 8 -9.26 -7.02 20.59
C ASN A 8 -10.33 -7.92 21.18
N VAL A 9 -11.36 -7.29 21.75
CA VAL A 9 -12.62 -7.95 22.07
C VAL A 9 -13.48 -7.87 20.82
N VAL A 10 -13.62 -9.00 20.12
CA VAL A 10 -14.47 -9.11 18.93
C VAL A 10 -15.83 -9.69 19.36
N PRO A 11 -16.95 -9.00 19.13
CA PRO A 11 -18.27 -9.52 19.45
C PRO A 11 -18.56 -10.77 18.62
N LYS A 12 -19.34 -11.69 19.19
CA LYS A 12 -19.70 -12.92 18.50
C LYS A 12 -20.82 -12.62 17.51
N LEU A 13 -20.43 -12.39 16.27
CA LEU A 13 -21.36 -12.15 15.18
C LEU A 13 -22.22 -13.40 14.91
N PRO A 14 -23.57 -13.31 15.01
CA PRO A 14 -24.46 -14.41 14.64
C PRO A 14 -24.19 -14.92 13.23
N GLU A 15 -24.41 -16.22 12.99
CA GLU A 15 -24.10 -16.86 11.71
C GLU A 15 -24.84 -16.20 10.52
N LYS A 16 -26.11 -15.83 10.72
CA LYS A 16 -26.90 -15.11 9.71
C LYS A 16 -26.35 -13.72 9.35
N LEU A 17 -25.52 -13.13 10.22
CA LEU A 17 -24.94 -11.81 10.05
C LEU A 17 -23.49 -11.83 9.53
N GLN A 18 -22.89 -13.01 9.30
CA GLN A 18 -21.55 -13.13 8.72
C GLN A 18 -21.32 -12.30 7.44
N PRO A 19 -22.30 -12.14 6.53
CA PRO A 19 -22.17 -11.24 5.38
C PRO A 19 -21.75 -9.80 5.72
N LEU A 20 -22.13 -9.27 6.88
CA LEU A 20 -21.70 -7.93 7.32
C LEU A 20 -20.18 -7.84 7.49
N LYS A 21 -19.56 -8.90 8.03
CA LYS A 21 -18.11 -8.95 8.20
C LYS A 21 -17.41 -8.95 6.85
N GLU A 22 -17.90 -9.72 5.89
CA GLU A 22 -17.34 -9.77 4.53
C GLU A 22 -17.47 -8.41 3.82
N LEU A 23 -18.67 -7.81 3.85
CA LEU A 23 -18.93 -6.49 3.28
C LEU A 23 -18.04 -5.41 3.92
N GLY A 24 -17.83 -5.50 5.23
CA GLY A 24 -17.01 -4.56 5.98
C GLY A 24 -15.50 -4.75 5.82
N SER A 25 -15.04 -5.95 5.43
CA SER A 25 -13.62 -6.26 5.27
C SER A 25 -13.06 -5.92 3.89
N ASN A 26 -13.93 -5.58 2.93
CA ASN A 26 -13.55 -5.21 1.57
C ASN A 26 -13.94 -3.76 1.31
N LEU A 27 -13.00 -2.92 0.89
CA LEU A 27 -13.22 -1.48 0.70
C LEU A 27 -14.24 -1.13 -0.39
N TYR A 28 -14.78 -2.10 -1.13
CA TYR A 28 -15.90 -1.91 -2.06
C TYR A 28 -17.05 -1.10 -1.45
N PHE A 29 -17.28 -1.21 -0.13
CA PHE A 29 -18.26 -0.37 0.55
C PHE A 29 -18.02 1.14 0.31
N SER A 30 -16.76 1.59 0.27
CA SER A 30 -16.40 3.01 0.24
C SER A 30 -16.71 3.75 -1.07
N TRP A 31 -17.09 3.03 -2.13
CA TRP A 31 -17.65 3.63 -3.35
C TRP A 31 -18.97 3.00 -3.78
N GLN A 32 -19.58 2.19 -2.91
CA GLN A 32 -20.89 1.61 -3.12
C GLN A 32 -21.86 2.10 -2.04
N HIS A 33 -22.59 3.16 -2.39
CA HIS A 33 -23.46 3.91 -1.48
C HIS A 33 -24.46 3.03 -0.71
N GLU A 34 -25.02 2.01 -1.37
CA GLU A 34 -25.97 1.08 -0.76
C GLU A 34 -25.38 0.34 0.46
N ILE A 35 -24.09 0.01 0.44
CA ILE A 35 -23.42 -0.68 1.55
C ILE A 35 -23.19 0.30 2.72
N GLU A 36 -22.71 1.52 2.44
CA GLU A 36 -22.50 2.54 3.48
C GLU A 36 -23.81 2.92 4.17
N GLU A 37 -24.88 3.13 3.40
CA GLU A 37 -26.20 3.42 3.95
C GLU A 37 -26.74 2.25 4.78
N PHE A 38 -26.46 1.00 4.37
CA PHE A 38 -26.85 -0.18 5.13
C PHE A 38 -26.20 -0.22 6.52
N PHE A 39 -24.90 0.07 6.62
CA PHE A 39 -24.22 0.19 7.92
C PHE A 39 -24.77 1.36 8.74
N ALA A 40 -24.99 2.52 8.10
CA ALA A 40 -25.51 3.71 8.78
C ALA A 40 -26.93 3.51 9.37
N GLN A 41 -27.73 2.63 8.77
CA GLN A 41 -29.09 2.31 9.23
C GLN A 41 -29.12 1.46 10.50
N ILE A 42 -28.05 0.71 10.80
CA ILE A 42 -27.96 -0.12 12.00
C ILE A 42 -27.84 0.77 13.25
N ASP A 43 -26.90 1.71 13.22
CA ASP A 43 -26.72 2.72 14.26
C ASP A 43 -25.99 3.94 13.66
N ARG A 44 -26.74 5.01 13.42
CA ARG A 44 -26.20 6.20 12.73
C ARG A 44 -25.16 6.93 13.57
N GLU A 45 -25.33 7.00 14.89
CA GLU A 45 -24.40 7.73 15.76
C GLU A 45 -23.08 6.98 15.89
N LEU A 46 -23.15 5.65 16.06
CA LEU A 46 -21.96 4.81 16.10
C LEU A 46 -21.23 4.78 14.75
N TRP A 47 -21.96 4.82 13.63
CA TRP A 47 -21.38 4.85 12.30
C TRP A 47 -20.53 6.11 12.06
N GLU A 48 -21.05 7.29 12.41
CA GLU A 48 -20.30 8.56 12.35
C GLU A 48 -19.08 8.54 13.29
N LYS A 49 -19.26 8.02 14.51
CA LYS A 49 -18.18 7.89 15.49
C LYS A 49 -17.06 6.95 15.03
N SER A 50 -17.41 5.90 14.29
CA SER A 50 -16.45 4.96 13.68
C SER A 50 -15.69 5.55 12.51
N GLU A 51 -16.09 6.74 12.04
CA GLU A 51 -15.58 7.37 10.82
C GLU A 51 -15.75 6.51 9.57
N HIS A 52 -16.91 5.86 9.50
CA HIS A 52 -17.25 4.93 8.42
C HIS A 52 -16.28 3.75 8.34
N ASN A 53 -15.87 3.21 9.49
CA ASN A 53 -15.08 1.99 9.60
C ASN A 53 -15.99 0.82 9.99
N PRO A 54 -16.38 -0.07 9.04
CA PRO A 54 -17.23 -1.21 9.33
C PRO A 54 -16.67 -2.17 10.38
N ILE A 55 -15.36 -2.39 10.41
CA ILE A 55 -14.73 -3.33 11.34
C ILE A 55 -14.84 -2.80 12.76
N TRP A 56 -14.42 -1.55 12.97
CA TRP A 56 -14.56 -0.89 14.27
C TRP A 56 -16.04 -0.79 14.67
N PHE A 57 -16.92 -0.41 13.75
CA PHE A 57 -18.35 -0.30 13.97
C PHE A 57 -18.95 -1.61 14.49
N LEU A 58 -18.74 -2.72 13.76
CA LEU A 58 -19.23 -4.04 14.14
C LEU A 58 -18.67 -4.48 15.51
N ASN A 59 -17.42 -4.14 15.80
CA ASN A 59 -16.78 -4.48 17.08
C ASN A 59 -17.35 -3.70 18.28
N HIS A 60 -18.05 -2.58 18.04
CA HIS A 60 -18.61 -1.71 19.08
C HIS A 60 -20.15 -1.76 19.16
N LEU A 61 -20.81 -2.58 18.32
CA LEU A 61 -22.24 -2.80 18.44
C LEU A 61 -22.57 -3.61 19.70
N PRO A 62 -23.66 -3.28 20.42
CA PRO A 62 -24.15 -4.11 21.51
C PRO A 62 -24.53 -5.51 21.02
N GLN A 63 -24.11 -6.55 21.76
CA GLN A 63 -24.44 -7.95 21.41
C GLN A 63 -25.96 -8.16 21.29
N SER A 64 -26.77 -7.50 22.13
CA SER A 64 -28.23 -7.58 22.08
C SER A 64 -28.81 -7.07 20.76
N LEU A 65 -28.21 -6.02 20.18
CA LEU A 65 -28.65 -5.47 18.89
C LEU A 65 -28.29 -6.44 17.75
N LEU A 66 -27.11 -7.07 17.79
CA LEU A 66 -26.74 -8.11 16.82
C LEU A 66 -27.71 -9.30 16.87
N GLU A 67 -28.15 -9.70 18.06
CA GLU A 67 -29.12 -10.77 18.25
C GLU A 67 -30.52 -10.39 17.75
N GLU A 68 -30.95 -9.14 17.95
CA GLU A 68 -32.20 -8.60 17.42
C GLU A 68 -32.20 -8.59 15.87
N LEU A 69 -31.15 -8.03 15.27
CA LEU A 69 -30.99 -7.98 13.81
C LEU A 69 -30.94 -9.37 13.17
N ALA A 70 -30.43 -10.37 13.90
CA ALA A 70 -30.41 -11.76 13.42
C ALA A 70 -31.79 -12.43 13.41
N GLN A 71 -32.82 -11.82 14.02
CA GLN A 71 -34.21 -12.27 13.98
C GLN A 71 -35.11 -11.39 13.10
N ASP A 72 -34.64 -10.22 12.65
CA ASP A 72 -35.39 -9.34 11.76
C ASP A 72 -35.34 -9.86 10.30
N GLU A 73 -36.46 -10.41 9.83
CA GLU A 73 -36.57 -10.96 8.46
C GLU A 73 -36.38 -9.89 7.37
N PHE A 74 -36.84 -8.65 7.59
CA PHE A 74 -36.67 -7.57 6.61
C PHE A 74 -35.22 -7.12 6.53
N PHE A 75 -34.52 -7.04 7.67
CA PHE A 75 -33.10 -6.74 7.70
C PHE A 75 -32.28 -7.80 6.97
N LEU A 76 -32.56 -9.08 7.25
CA LEU A 76 -31.87 -10.22 6.64
C LEU A 76 -32.09 -10.33 5.13
N ASP A 77 -33.30 -10.06 4.64
CA ASP A 77 -33.60 -10.05 3.20
C ASP A 77 -32.83 -8.95 2.46
N ARG A 78 -32.76 -7.76 3.05
CA ARG A 78 -31.95 -6.65 2.52
C ARG A 78 -30.46 -6.97 2.53
N LEU A 79 -29.94 -7.52 3.64
CA LEU A 79 -28.55 -7.98 3.73
C LEU A 79 -28.22 -9.02 2.65
N SER A 80 -29.13 -9.99 2.45
CA SER A 80 -28.97 -11.02 1.43
C SER A 80 -28.92 -10.44 0.01
N THR A 81 -29.77 -9.45 -0.29
CA THR A 81 -29.79 -8.75 -1.57
C THR A 81 -28.47 -8.04 -1.84
N ILE A 82 -27.97 -7.25 -0.87
CA ILE A 82 -26.71 -6.51 -0.97
C ILE A 82 -25.54 -7.48 -1.13
N TRP A 83 -25.48 -8.52 -0.29
CA TRP A 83 -24.42 -9.52 -0.34
C TRP A 83 -24.42 -10.28 -1.67
N THR A 84 -25.59 -10.63 -2.20
CA THR A 84 -25.70 -11.28 -3.52
C THR A 84 -25.18 -10.38 -4.64
N SER A 85 -25.47 -9.07 -4.59
CA SER A 85 -24.92 -8.09 -5.53
C SER A 85 -23.40 -8.00 -5.44
N PHE A 86 -22.87 -7.96 -4.21
CA PHE A 86 -21.43 -7.95 -3.94
C PHE A 86 -20.72 -9.22 -4.44
N GLN A 87 -21.27 -10.40 -4.17
CA GLN A 87 -20.71 -11.66 -4.69
C GLN A 87 -20.77 -11.70 -6.22
N LYS A 88 -21.86 -11.25 -6.82
CA LYS A 88 -21.98 -11.14 -8.28
C LYS A 88 -20.93 -10.18 -8.85
N TYR A 89 -20.63 -9.09 -8.15
CA TYR A 89 -19.52 -8.21 -8.50
C TYR A 89 -18.20 -8.98 -8.44
N LEU A 90 -17.81 -9.55 -7.30
CA LEU A 90 -16.50 -10.20 -7.15
C LEU A 90 -16.27 -11.34 -8.17
N HIS A 91 -17.28 -12.17 -8.43
CA HIS A 91 -17.16 -13.35 -9.30
C HIS A 91 -17.41 -13.08 -10.79
N LYS A 92 -17.66 -11.83 -11.19
CA LYS A 92 -17.85 -11.47 -12.60
C LYS A 92 -16.56 -11.70 -13.37
N ARG A 93 -16.52 -12.71 -14.24
CA ARG A 93 -15.34 -13.02 -15.08
C ARG A 93 -15.00 -11.87 -16.03
N ASN A 94 -13.71 -11.63 -16.25
CA ASN A 94 -13.24 -10.69 -17.25
C ASN A 94 -13.32 -11.33 -18.66
N GLY A 95 -13.73 -10.55 -19.66
CA GLY A 95 -13.61 -10.92 -21.08
C GLY A 95 -12.23 -10.64 -21.67
N VAL A 96 -11.43 -9.76 -21.05
CA VAL A 96 -10.17 -9.23 -21.59
C VAL A 96 -8.95 -10.13 -21.29
N THR A 97 -8.97 -10.92 -20.22
CA THR A 97 -7.81 -11.72 -19.76
C THR A 97 -7.89 -13.22 -20.10
N GLN A 98 -8.70 -13.62 -21.08
CA GLN A 98 -8.79 -15.04 -21.52
C GLN A 98 -7.53 -15.57 -22.24
N GLY A 99 -6.43 -14.82 -22.26
CA GLY A 99 -5.22 -15.13 -23.03
C GLY A 99 -4.16 -15.92 -22.27
N GLU A 100 -3.46 -15.31 -21.31
CA GLU A 100 -2.25 -15.92 -20.73
C GLU A 100 -1.96 -15.38 -19.32
N GLY A 101 -2.25 -16.20 -18.31
CA GLY A 101 -1.94 -15.94 -16.90
C GLY A 101 -2.90 -16.71 -15.98
N HIS A 102 -2.41 -17.22 -14.86
CA HIS A 102 -3.32 -17.74 -13.84
C HIS A 102 -4.26 -16.61 -13.40
N PRO A 103 -5.54 -16.85 -13.06
CA PRO A 103 -6.44 -15.82 -12.54
C PRO A 103 -5.93 -15.10 -11.28
N GLN A 104 -4.87 -15.62 -10.67
CA GLN A 104 -4.21 -15.15 -9.45
C GLN A 104 -2.92 -14.37 -9.73
N ASP A 105 -2.41 -14.35 -10.97
CA ASP A 105 -1.21 -13.58 -11.30
C ASP A 105 -1.61 -12.15 -11.71
N PRO A 106 -1.29 -11.12 -10.93
CA PRO A 106 -1.49 -9.75 -11.35
C PRO A 106 -0.66 -9.51 -12.60
N ILE A 107 -1.26 -8.88 -13.62
CA ILE A 107 -0.52 -8.43 -14.80
C ILE A 107 0.25 -7.16 -14.45
N VAL A 108 -0.32 -6.30 -13.59
CA VAL A 108 0.25 -4.99 -13.23
C VAL A 108 0.46 -4.90 -11.73
N ALA A 109 1.65 -4.47 -11.31
CA ALA A 109 1.89 -3.98 -9.95
C ALA A 109 2.01 -2.46 -9.95
N TYR A 110 1.06 -1.80 -9.29
CA TYR A 110 0.99 -0.35 -9.16
C TYR A 110 1.63 0.06 -7.83
N PHE A 111 2.70 0.85 -7.90
CA PHE A 111 3.45 1.33 -6.75
C PHE A 111 3.09 2.78 -6.47
N SER A 112 2.75 3.08 -5.22
CA SER A 112 2.54 4.46 -4.78
C SER A 112 2.85 4.61 -3.30
N ALA A 113 3.33 5.80 -2.92
CA ALA A 113 3.50 6.16 -1.53
C ALA A 113 2.16 6.36 -0.82
N GLU A 114 1.07 6.64 -1.55
CA GLU A 114 -0.22 6.94 -0.94
C GLU A 114 -1.43 6.38 -1.70
N TYR A 115 -2.51 6.07 -0.96
CA TYR A 115 -3.76 5.55 -1.49
C TYR A 115 -4.98 6.16 -0.78
N GLY A 116 -5.75 6.95 -1.51
CA GLY A 116 -6.99 7.58 -1.06
C GLY A 116 -8.20 6.69 -1.33
N LEU A 117 -8.42 5.69 -0.47
CA LEU A 117 -9.44 4.66 -0.69
C LEU A 117 -10.71 4.88 0.13
N ALA A 118 -10.54 4.97 1.46
CA ALA A 118 -11.63 5.11 2.42
C ALA A 118 -11.17 5.96 3.61
N ARG A 119 -12.12 6.63 4.26
CA ARG A 119 -11.82 7.49 5.44
C ARG A 119 -11.18 6.71 6.59
N CYS A 120 -11.58 5.46 6.77
CA CYS A 120 -11.05 4.56 7.78
C CYS A 120 -9.66 3.98 7.44
N LEU A 121 -9.05 4.36 6.30
CA LEU A 121 -7.71 3.95 5.90
C LEU A 121 -6.89 5.20 5.47
N PRO A 122 -6.36 5.99 6.42
CA PRO A 122 -5.74 7.28 6.14
C PRO A 122 -4.29 7.14 5.66
N VAL A 123 -4.07 6.47 4.52
CA VAL A 123 -2.74 6.26 3.91
C VAL A 123 -2.49 7.22 2.74
N TYR A 124 -2.99 8.46 2.81
CA TYR A 124 -2.82 9.49 1.79
C TYR A 124 -2.85 10.90 2.36
N SER A 125 -2.27 11.87 1.66
CA SER A 125 -2.30 13.30 2.02
C SER A 125 -3.06 14.17 1.03
N GLY A 126 -3.13 13.80 -0.24
CA GLY A 126 -3.68 14.69 -1.27
C GLY A 126 -4.06 14.00 -2.58
N GLY A 127 -3.98 14.76 -3.67
CA GLY A 127 -4.50 14.36 -4.99
C GLY A 127 -3.78 13.16 -5.61
N LEU A 128 -2.48 13.00 -5.36
CA LEU A 128 -1.71 11.84 -5.85
C LEU A 128 -2.27 10.53 -5.27
N GLY A 129 -2.59 10.51 -3.98
CA GLY A 129 -3.20 9.38 -3.29
C GLY A 129 -4.64 9.15 -3.70
N ILE A 130 -5.46 10.20 -3.86
CA ILE A 130 -6.83 10.06 -4.40
C ILE A 130 -6.78 9.40 -5.77
N LEU A 131 -5.89 9.87 -6.66
CA LEU A 131 -5.71 9.28 -7.98
C LEU A 131 -5.31 7.80 -7.90
N ALA A 132 -4.35 7.45 -7.03
CA ALA A 132 -3.95 6.06 -6.81
C ALA A 132 -5.12 5.20 -6.31
N GLY A 133 -5.94 5.72 -5.39
CA GLY A 133 -7.16 5.06 -4.93
C GLY A 133 -8.16 4.83 -6.05
N ASP A 134 -8.44 5.85 -6.86
CA ASP A 134 -9.34 5.78 -8.00
C ASP A 134 -8.83 4.84 -9.10
N HIS A 135 -7.50 4.71 -9.26
CA HIS A 135 -6.91 3.69 -10.12
C HIS A 135 -7.26 2.28 -9.64
N LEU A 136 -7.11 1.99 -8.34
CA LEU A 136 -7.46 0.67 -7.80
C LEU A 136 -8.97 0.39 -7.90
N LYS A 137 -9.81 1.37 -7.58
CA LYS A 137 -11.28 1.27 -7.70
C LYS A 137 -11.71 1.02 -9.14
N SER A 138 -11.17 1.79 -10.08
CA SER A 138 -11.46 1.64 -11.50
C SER A 138 -10.99 0.28 -12.01
N ALA A 139 -9.74 -0.09 -11.73
CA ALA A 139 -9.17 -1.39 -12.11
C ALA A 139 -10.01 -2.54 -11.56
N SER A 140 -10.48 -2.42 -10.31
CA SER A 140 -11.43 -3.35 -9.72
C SER A 140 -12.71 -3.42 -10.55
N ASP A 141 -13.39 -2.30 -10.81
CA ASP A 141 -14.69 -2.27 -11.51
C ASP A 141 -14.64 -2.86 -12.92
N ILE A 142 -13.59 -2.55 -13.69
CA ILE A 142 -13.38 -3.09 -15.04
C ILE A 142 -12.60 -4.42 -15.05
N ASN A 143 -12.32 -4.98 -13.87
CA ASN A 143 -11.72 -6.29 -13.63
C ASN A 143 -10.31 -6.47 -14.24
N ILE A 144 -9.48 -5.43 -14.17
CA ILE A 144 -8.05 -5.52 -14.53
C ILE A 144 -7.30 -6.24 -13.39
N PRO A 145 -6.48 -7.26 -13.70
CA PRO A 145 -5.63 -7.94 -12.71
C PRO A 145 -4.46 -7.05 -12.31
N LEU A 146 -4.73 -6.13 -11.40
CA LEU A 146 -3.78 -5.18 -10.84
C LEU A 146 -3.63 -5.45 -9.33
N VAL A 147 -2.42 -5.26 -8.83
CA VAL A 147 -2.10 -5.24 -7.40
C VAL A 147 -1.51 -3.88 -7.03
N GLY A 148 -1.91 -3.32 -5.89
CA GLY A 148 -1.29 -2.12 -5.32
C GLY A 148 -0.18 -2.47 -4.34
N ILE A 149 0.91 -1.69 -4.32
CA ILE A 149 2.00 -1.77 -3.35
C ILE A 149 2.19 -0.39 -2.72
N GLY A 150 2.20 -0.32 -1.38
CA GLY A 150 2.38 0.92 -0.62
C GLY A 150 2.97 0.69 0.76
N LEU A 151 3.16 1.76 1.53
CA LEU A 151 3.63 1.70 2.92
C LEU A 151 2.46 1.79 3.91
N CYS A 152 2.55 1.05 5.01
CA CYS A 152 1.54 1.01 6.06
C CYS A 152 1.84 2.03 7.16
N TYR A 153 1.35 3.27 7.00
CA TYR A 153 1.64 4.33 7.96
C TYR A 153 0.84 4.19 9.26
N GLN A 154 1.55 4.07 10.40
CA GLN A 154 0.91 4.00 11.72
C GLN A 154 0.12 5.28 12.04
N ARG A 155 0.69 6.42 11.67
CA ARG A 155 0.04 7.73 11.70
C ARG A 155 -0.12 8.14 10.25
N GLY A 156 -1.37 8.17 9.81
CA GLY A 156 -1.73 8.71 8.50
C GLY A 156 -1.39 10.19 8.38
N PHE A 157 -2.05 10.88 7.45
CA PHE A 157 -1.97 12.33 7.42
C PHE A 157 -2.66 12.97 8.65
N PHE A 158 -2.21 14.16 9.04
CA PHE A 158 -2.73 14.81 10.23
C PHE A 158 -4.19 15.22 10.07
N ARG A 159 -4.90 15.30 11.19
CA ARG A 159 -6.18 15.99 11.25
C ARG A 159 -6.00 17.44 11.64
N GLN A 160 -6.51 18.31 10.78
CA GLN A 160 -6.51 19.75 11.02
C GLN A 160 -7.61 20.10 12.02
N TYR A 161 -7.27 20.97 12.97
CA TYR A 161 -8.24 21.75 13.72
C TYR A 161 -7.73 23.19 13.87
N LEU A 162 -8.65 24.13 14.08
CA LEU A 162 -8.32 25.53 14.27
C LEU A 162 -8.39 25.87 15.76
N THR A 163 -7.40 26.61 16.26
CA THR A 163 -7.52 27.25 17.57
C THR A 163 -8.61 28.32 17.54
N HIS A 164 -9.00 28.82 18.71
CA HIS A 164 -9.96 29.92 18.81
C HIS A 164 -9.52 31.17 18.02
N ASP A 165 -8.21 31.38 17.90
CA ASP A 165 -7.61 32.50 17.17
C ASP A 165 -7.41 32.22 15.66
N GLY A 166 -7.92 31.08 15.16
CA GLY A 166 -7.85 30.71 13.74
C GLY A 166 -6.54 30.08 13.27
N TRP A 167 -5.64 29.72 14.20
CA TRP A 167 -4.38 29.04 13.84
C TRP A 167 -4.60 27.54 13.59
N GLN A 168 -4.01 27.04 12.51
CA GLN A 168 -3.95 25.61 12.24
C GLN A 168 -3.17 24.88 13.34
N GLN A 169 -3.72 23.74 13.76
CA GLN A 169 -3.08 22.75 14.61
C GLN A 169 -3.28 21.36 14.02
N GLU A 170 -2.41 20.44 14.41
CA GLU A 170 -2.31 19.12 13.82
C GLU A 170 -2.48 18.04 14.88
N ARG A 171 -3.35 17.08 14.60
CA ARG A 171 -3.50 15.88 15.44
C ARG A 171 -3.21 14.63 14.62
N TYR A 172 -2.15 13.92 14.99
CA TYR A 172 -1.77 12.64 14.40
C TYR A 172 -2.38 11.50 15.21
N GLN A 173 -3.37 10.81 14.63
CA GLN A 173 -3.97 9.66 15.26
C GLN A 173 -3.16 8.41 14.96
N VAL A 174 -3.01 7.56 15.98
CA VAL A 174 -2.38 6.25 15.83
C VAL A 174 -3.47 5.31 15.34
N ASN A 175 -3.29 4.78 14.13
CA ASN A 175 -4.14 3.77 13.54
C ASN A 175 -4.04 2.47 14.36
N ASP A 176 -5.15 1.78 14.54
CA ASP A 176 -5.18 0.41 15.06
C ASP A 176 -5.49 -0.52 13.89
N PHE A 177 -4.45 -1.07 13.27
CA PHE A 177 -4.56 -1.88 12.05
C PHE A 177 -5.47 -3.11 12.23
N GLU A 178 -5.56 -3.63 13.45
CA GLU A 178 -6.40 -4.79 13.75
C GLU A 178 -7.91 -4.44 13.81
N GLN A 179 -8.24 -3.14 13.87
CA GLN A 179 -9.61 -2.60 13.85
C GLN A 179 -9.96 -2.00 12.48
N MET A 180 -9.10 -2.17 11.48
CA MET A 180 -9.27 -1.62 10.13
C MET A 180 -9.62 -2.75 9.15
N PRO A 181 -10.20 -2.43 7.97
CA PRO A 181 -10.54 -3.41 6.93
C PRO A 181 -9.29 -3.92 6.20
N MET A 182 -8.42 -4.59 6.95
CA MET A 182 -7.13 -5.11 6.51
C MET A 182 -6.78 -6.37 7.31
N THR A 183 -5.99 -7.26 6.72
CA THR A 183 -5.59 -8.52 7.36
C THR A 183 -4.09 -8.74 7.21
N PRO A 184 -3.41 -9.33 8.21
CA PRO A 184 -2.00 -9.66 8.05
C PRO A 184 -1.86 -10.78 7.01
N VAL A 185 -0.88 -10.65 6.12
CA VAL A 185 -0.51 -11.76 5.23
C VAL A 185 0.18 -12.84 6.05
N LEU A 186 -0.22 -14.08 5.84
CA LEU A 186 0.33 -15.25 6.52
C LEU A 186 1.20 -16.07 5.57
N ASP A 187 2.18 -16.78 6.13
CA ASP A 187 2.97 -17.79 5.43
C ASP A 187 2.22 -19.14 5.36
N ASP A 188 2.85 -20.13 4.71
CA ASP A 188 2.30 -21.49 4.56
C ASP A 188 2.07 -22.21 5.90
N GLN A 189 2.66 -21.73 7.00
CA GLN A 189 2.46 -22.27 8.34
C GLN A 189 1.39 -21.49 9.14
N GLY A 190 0.74 -20.50 8.54
CA GLY A 190 -0.26 -19.66 9.18
C GLY A 190 0.31 -18.61 10.13
N GLN A 191 1.62 -18.34 10.08
CA GLN A 191 2.26 -17.26 10.84
C GLN A 191 2.34 -15.98 10.01
N VAL A 192 2.42 -14.81 10.65
CA VAL A 192 2.57 -13.55 9.92
C VAL A 192 3.83 -13.59 9.05
N LEU A 193 3.65 -13.42 7.75
CA LEU A 193 4.74 -13.42 6.78
C LEU A 193 5.68 -12.23 7.07
N LYS A 194 6.96 -12.55 7.29
CA LYS A 194 8.02 -11.57 7.53
C LYS A 194 9.06 -11.67 6.44
N ILE A 195 9.40 -10.54 5.85
CA ILE A 195 10.38 -10.45 4.77
C ILE A 195 11.58 -9.66 5.27
N GLN A 196 12.77 -10.09 4.86
CA GLN A 196 14.03 -9.43 5.16
C GLN A 196 14.61 -8.82 3.89
N ILE A 197 15.01 -7.55 3.96
CA ILE A 197 15.87 -6.91 2.97
C ILE A 197 17.13 -6.37 3.65
N THR A 198 18.18 -6.12 2.85
CA THR A 198 19.38 -5.42 3.35
C THR A 198 19.23 -3.94 3.07
N MET A 199 19.47 -3.11 4.08
CA MET A 199 19.45 -1.65 4.02
C MET A 199 20.58 -1.09 4.88
N GLN A 200 21.51 -0.34 4.27
CA GLN A 200 22.77 0.12 4.89
C GLN A 200 23.63 -1.02 5.47
N GLY A 201 23.72 -2.13 4.75
CA GLY A 201 24.50 -3.30 5.21
C GLY A 201 23.92 -4.04 6.43
N GLN A 202 22.71 -3.67 6.87
CA GLN A 202 22.02 -4.33 7.98
C GLN A 202 20.67 -4.89 7.52
N ALA A 203 20.14 -5.87 8.25
CA ALA A 203 18.82 -6.41 8.00
C ALA A 203 17.73 -5.40 8.40
N LEU A 204 16.75 -5.23 7.51
CA LEU A 204 15.46 -4.62 7.79
C LEU A 204 14.38 -5.68 7.57
N TYR A 205 13.54 -5.89 8.57
CA TYR A 205 12.40 -6.79 8.46
C TYR A 205 11.10 -6.01 8.25
N PHE A 206 10.13 -6.57 7.55
CA PHE A 206 8.78 -6.01 7.51
C PHE A 206 7.74 -7.11 7.35
N ARG A 207 6.52 -6.83 7.80
CA ARG A 207 5.33 -7.63 7.53
C ARG A 207 4.49 -6.96 6.44
N ILE A 208 3.50 -7.68 5.93
CA ILE A 208 2.57 -7.18 4.92
C ILE A 208 1.16 -7.22 5.47
N TRP A 209 0.43 -6.13 5.25
CA TRP A 209 -1.02 -6.07 5.41
C TRP A 209 -1.70 -6.13 4.04
N ARG A 210 -2.73 -6.96 3.93
CA ARG A 210 -3.61 -7.10 2.79
C ARG A 210 -4.87 -6.25 2.99
N VAL A 211 -5.15 -5.41 2.01
CA VAL A 211 -6.40 -4.63 1.92
C VAL A 211 -7.11 -5.04 0.64
N ASP A 212 -8.34 -5.53 0.76
CA ASP A 212 -9.16 -5.87 -0.42
C ASP A 212 -9.88 -4.62 -0.92
N VAL A 213 -9.62 -4.23 -2.17
CA VAL A 213 -10.21 -3.07 -2.85
C VAL A 213 -11.08 -3.59 -4.00
N GLY A 214 -12.29 -4.04 -3.65
CA GLY A 214 -13.15 -4.77 -4.57
C GLY A 214 -12.49 -6.08 -4.99
N ARG A 215 -12.09 -6.19 -6.26
CA ARG A 215 -11.38 -7.33 -6.86
C ARG A 215 -9.86 -7.17 -6.82
N VAL A 216 -9.37 -5.95 -6.61
CA VAL A 216 -7.94 -5.62 -6.55
C VAL A 216 -7.46 -5.79 -5.11
N VAL A 217 -6.20 -6.21 -4.95
CA VAL A 217 -5.56 -6.29 -3.64
C VAL A 217 -4.51 -5.18 -3.53
N LEU A 218 -4.52 -4.47 -2.40
CA LEU A 218 -3.45 -3.54 -2.02
C LEU A 218 -2.65 -4.18 -0.88
N TYR A 219 -1.33 -4.26 -1.06
CA TYR A 219 -0.41 -4.69 -0.03
C TYR A 219 0.33 -3.49 0.57
N LEU A 220 0.27 -3.38 1.91
CA LEU A 220 0.90 -2.32 2.67
C LEU A 220 2.06 -2.89 3.52
N LEU A 221 3.26 -2.34 3.31
CA LEU A 221 4.50 -2.76 3.95
C LEU A 221 4.64 -2.10 5.33
N ASP A 222 4.86 -2.89 6.39
CA ASP A 222 4.94 -2.41 7.77
C ASP A 222 6.23 -2.87 8.46
N THR A 223 7.04 -1.89 8.87
CA THR A 223 8.30 -2.12 9.60
C THR A 223 8.15 -2.10 11.11
N ASN A 224 6.97 -1.78 11.64
CA ASN A 224 6.72 -1.68 13.07
C ASN A 224 6.56 -3.07 13.73
N ILE A 225 7.65 -3.83 13.72
CA ILE A 225 7.75 -5.19 14.28
C ILE A 225 8.94 -5.31 15.23
N SER A 226 8.86 -6.24 16.17
CA SER A 226 9.81 -6.41 17.28
C SER A 226 11.27 -6.66 16.87
N GLU A 227 11.48 -7.20 15.68
CA GLU A 227 12.78 -7.56 15.11
C GLU A 227 13.61 -6.34 14.71
N ASN A 228 12.94 -5.19 14.52
CA ASN A 228 13.57 -3.96 14.11
C ASN A 228 13.92 -3.08 15.32
N THR A 229 15.00 -2.30 15.19
CA THR A 229 15.34 -1.25 16.15
C THR A 229 14.24 -0.18 16.18
N PRO A 230 14.13 0.62 17.26
CA PRO A 230 13.15 1.71 17.33
C PRO A 230 13.17 2.64 16.12
N GLU A 231 14.35 2.96 15.60
CA GLU A 231 14.55 3.83 14.43
C GLU A 231 14.00 3.19 13.16
N ARG A 232 14.28 1.89 12.95
CA ARG A 232 13.78 1.13 11.79
C ARG A 232 12.28 0.89 11.85
N ARG A 233 11.71 0.72 13.04
CA ARG A 233 10.25 0.63 13.23
C ARG A 233 9.53 1.94 12.87
N ALA A 234 10.17 3.07 13.13
CA ALA A 234 9.61 4.38 12.83
C ALA A 234 9.58 4.70 11.32
N LEU A 235 10.18 3.86 10.47
CA LEU A 235 10.19 4.08 9.03
C LEU A 235 8.78 4.13 8.42
N THR A 236 7.86 3.36 8.98
CA THR A 236 6.43 3.37 8.62
C THR A 236 5.57 4.11 9.66
N ASP A 237 6.13 5.07 10.41
CA ASP A 237 5.34 5.87 11.37
C ASP A 237 4.47 6.92 10.67
N GLN A 238 5.03 7.75 9.79
CA GLN A 238 4.34 8.90 9.20
C GLN A 238 4.53 9.01 7.68
N LEU A 239 3.45 9.37 6.99
CA LEU A 239 3.47 9.77 5.58
C LEU A 239 4.10 11.17 5.45
N TYR A 240 5.11 11.32 4.58
CA TYR A 240 5.89 12.55 4.40
C TYR A 240 6.53 13.10 5.70
N GLY A 241 6.85 12.22 6.65
CA GLY A 241 7.57 12.58 7.87
C GLY A 241 9.08 12.36 7.76
N GLY A 242 9.80 12.86 8.77
CA GLY A 242 11.25 12.64 8.92
C GLY A 242 12.12 13.61 8.11
N ASP A 243 13.40 13.31 8.05
CA ASP A 243 14.39 14.05 7.27
C ASP A 243 14.62 13.40 5.89
N LEU A 244 15.57 13.94 5.13
CA LEU A 244 15.91 13.45 3.80
C LEU A 244 16.38 11.98 3.81
N GLU A 245 17.05 11.53 4.88
CA GLU A 245 17.50 10.15 4.99
C GLU A 245 16.33 9.20 5.27
N VAL A 246 15.36 9.60 6.12
CA VAL A 246 14.10 8.86 6.30
C VAL A 246 13.33 8.74 4.98
N ARG A 247 13.27 9.82 4.20
CA ARG A 247 12.65 9.81 2.88
C ARG A 247 13.28 8.78 1.94
N LEU A 248 14.62 8.77 1.85
CA LEU A 248 15.35 7.78 1.07
C LEU A 248 15.04 6.34 1.53
N MET A 249 15.01 6.11 2.85
CA MET A 249 14.66 4.80 3.41
C MET A 249 13.24 4.36 3.06
N GLN A 250 12.27 5.27 3.07
CA GLN A 250 10.89 4.97 2.71
C GLN A 250 10.77 4.60 1.24
N GLU A 251 11.44 5.34 0.35
CA GLU A 251 11.46 5.04 -1.08
C GLU A 251 12.19 3.73 -1.37
N TYR A 252 13.27 3.44 -0.65
CA TYR A 252 13.98 2.15 -0.72
C TYR A 252 13.04 1.00 -0.31
N LEU A 253 12.31 1.14 0.80
CA LEU A 253 11.34 0.14 1.24
C LEU A 253 10.19 0.00 0.23
N LEU A 254 9.65 1.10 -0.29
CA LEU A 254 8.55 1.07 -1.27
C LEU A 254 8.98 0.37 -2.57
N GLY A 255 10.14 0.73 -3.12
CA GLY A 255 10.63 0.16 -4.37
C GLY A 255 11.24 -1.23 -4.21
N ILE A 256 12.36 -1.34 -3.49
CA ILE A 256 13.10 -2.60 -3.31
C ILE A 256 12.32 -3.56 -2.39
N GLY A 257 11.81 -3.06 -1.27
CA GLY A 257 10.99 -3.87 -0.36
C GLY A 257 9.67 -4.31 -1.01
N GLY A 258 9.03 -3.45 -1.80
CA GLY A 258 7.83 -3.81 -2.55
C GLY A 258 8.07 -4.90 -3.60
N MET A 259 9.19 -4.86 -4.33
CA MET A 259 9.56 -5.96 -5.24
C MET A 259 9.89 -7.26 -4.49
N ALA A 260 10.55 -7.16 -3.32
CA ALA A 260 10.77 -8.33 -2.46
C ALA A 260 9.45 -8.91 -1.92
N ALA A 261 8.46 -8.06 -1.61
CA ALA A 261 7.13 -8.47 -1.20
C ALA A 261 6.40 -9.22 -2.30
N LEU A 262 6.38 -8.71 -3.54
CA LEU A 262 5.81 -9.41 -4.68
C LEU A 262 6.41 -10.81 -4.85
N LYS A 263 7.75 -10.92 -4.78
CA LYS A 263 8.45 -12.20 -4.87
C LYS A 263 8.05 -13.16 -3.75
N ALA A 264 7.99 -12.69 -2.51
CA ALA A 264 7.60 -13.51 -1.35
C ALA A 264 6.12 -13.95 -1.41
N LEU A 265 5.25 -13.15 -2.03
CA LEU A 265 3.85 -13.47 -2.29
C LEU A 265 3.66 -14.41 -3.50
N GLY A 266 4.73 -14.76 -4.22
CA GLY A 266 4.66 -15.56 -5.44
C GLY A 266 4.10 -14.80 -6.65
N LEU A 267 4.04 -13.47 -6.60
CA LEU A 267 3.46 -12.63 -7.65
C LEU A 267 4.54 -12.17 -8.63
N THR A 268 4.29 -12.38 -9.92
CA THR A 268 5.24 -12.05 -11.00
C THR A 268 4.59 -11.10 -12.01
N PRO A 269 4.43 -9.80 -11.66
CA PRO A 269 3.76 -8.86 -12.54
C PRO A 269 4.53 -8.67 -13.85
N LYS A 270 3.79 -8.64 -14.96
CA LYS A 270 4.35 -8.36 -16.28
C LYS A 270 4.74 -6.88 -16.41
N VAL A 271 3.97 -6.00 -15.78
CA VAL A 271 4.18 -4.55 -15.80
C VAL A 271 4.30 -4.01 -14.38
N ILE A 272 5.26 -3.11 -14.13
CA ILE A 272 5.22 -2.25 -12.95
C ILE A 272 4.80 -0.84 -13.35
N HIS A 273 3.97 -0.19 -12.54
CA HIS A 273 3.56 1.19 -12.73
C HIS A 273 4.00 1.99 -11.51
N MET A 274 4.93 2.92 -11.71
CA MET A 274 5.47 3.80 -10.69
C MET A 274 4.71 5.13 -10.69
N ASN A 275 3.94 5.37 -9.62
CA ASN A 275 3.21 6.61 -9.41
C ASN A 275 4.10 7.63 -8.67
N GLU A 276 4.63 8.59 -9.43
CA GLU A 276 5.68 9.54 -9.04
C GLU A 276 7.03 8.88 -8.70
N GLY A 277 8.09 9.69 -8.61
CA GLY A 277 9.48 9.22 -8.42
C GLY A 277 9.72 8.40 -7.16
N HIS A 278 8.83 8.45 -6.15
CA HIS A 278 8.99 7.79 -4.84
C HIS A 278 9.17 6.26 -4.93
N SER A 279 8.73 5.65 -6.02
CA SER A 279 8.82 4.21 -6.25
C SER A 279 9.86 3.81 -7.29
N ALA A 280 10.68 4.75 -7.79
CA ALA A 280 11.62 4.51 -8.89
C ALA A 280 12.64 3.39 -8.61
N PHE A 281 12.97 3.14 -7.33
CA PHE A 281 13.82 2.02 -6.96
C PHE A 281 13.21 0.64 -7.25
N ALA A 282 11.91 0.53 -7.51
CA ALA A 282 11.29 -0.70 -8.02
C ALA A 282 11.90 -1.11 -9.37
N GLY A 283 12.22 -0.15 -10.25
CA GLY A 283 12.92 -0.39 -11.50
C GLY A 283 14.32 -0.97 -11.27
N LEU A 284 15.11 -0.39 -10.35
CA LEU A 284 16.42 -0.93 -9.97
C LEU A 284 16.33 -2.33 -9.37
N ALA A 285 15.32 -2.60 -8.54
CA ALA A 285 15.06 -3.92 -7.97
C ALA A 285 14.77 -4.96 -9.05
N ARG A 286 13.99 -4.56 -10.06
CA ARG A 286 13.67 -5.41 -11.21
C ARG A 286 14.90 -5.67 -12.11
N ILE A 287 15.72 -4.66 -12.37
CA ILE A 287 17.01 -4.81 -13.08
C ILE A 287 17.89 -5.82 -12.35
N ARG A 288 18.07 -5.64 -11.04
CA ARG A 288 18.89 -6.54 -10.20
C ARG A 288 18.36 -7.97 -10.21
N SER A 289 17.05 -8.17 -10.15
CA SER A 289 16.44 -9.50 -10.26
C SER A 289 16.76 -10.15 -11.61
N PHE A 290 16.64 -9.43 -12.73
CA PHE A 290 16.99 -9.96 -14.04
C PHE A 290 18.47 -10.34 -14.18
N ILE A 291 19.37 -9.53 -13.63
CA ILE A 291 20.81 -9.83 -13.65
C ILE A 291 21.10 -11.07 -12.81
N LEU A 292 20.63 -11.12 -11.56
CA LEU A 292 20.99 -12.19 -10.62
C LEU A 292 20.29 -13.52 -10.92
N GLU A 293 19.04 -13.48 -11.39
CA GLU A 293 18.21 -14.68 -11.58
C GLU A 293 18.29 -15.23 -13.01
N HIS A 294 18.54 -14.37 -14.00
CA HIS A 294 18.59 -14.75 -15.42
C HIS A 294 19.96 -14.51 -16.08
N GLY A 295 20.94 -13.98 -15.34
CA GLY A 295 22.30 -13.78 -15.85
C GLY A 295 22.41 -12.74 -16.96
N LEU A 296 21.44 -11.81 -17.05
CA LEU A 296 21.46 -10.76 -18.07
C LEU A 296 22.56 -9.73 -17.80
N SER A 297 23.04 -9.08 -18.86
CA SER A 297 23.84 -7.86 -18.71
C SER A 297 22.97 -6.72 -18.19
N PHE A 298 23.59 -5.70 -17.60
CA PHE A 298 22.90 -4.50 -17.16
C PHE A 298 22.07 -3.87 -18.30
N ASP A 299 22.66 -3.66 -19.47
CA ASP A 299 21.97 -3.05 -20.62
C ASP A 299 20.75 -3.86 -21.08
N ALA A 300 20.86 -5.20 -21.11
CA ALA A 300 19.75 -6.07 -21.48
C ALA A 300 18.63 -6.05 -20.42
N ALA A 301 18.99 -6.00 -19.14
CA ALA A 301 18.04 -5.88 -18.05
C ALA A 301 17.32 -4.52 -18.06
N VAL A 302 18.03 -3.42 -18.35
CA VAL A 302 17.44 -2.09 -18.52
C VAL A 302 16.42 -2.08 -19.65
N GLU A 303 16.75 -2.64 -20.83
CA GLU A 303 15.81 -2.70 -21.96
C GLU A 303 14.53 -3.48 -21.63
N LEU A 304 14.65 -4.59 -20.89
CA LEU A 304 13.46 -5.32 -20.45
C LEU A 304 12.65 -4.53 -19.44
N VAL A 305 13.30 -3.84 -18.49
CA VAL A 305 12.61 -3.04 -17.49
C VAL A 305 11.94 -1.83 -18.12
N SER A 306 12.57 -1.14 -19.07
CA SER A 306 11.98 0.01 -19.76
C SER A 306 10.73 -0.38 -20.56
N GLN A 307 10.75 -1.54 -21.25
CA GLN A 307 9.60 -2.05 -21.99
C GLN A 307 8.45 -2.54 -21.10
N SER A 308 8.74 -2.84 -19.82
CA SER A 308 7.80 -3.44 -18.88
C SER A 308 7.50 -2.55 -17.67
N SER A 309 7.83 -1.25 -17.76
CA SER A 309 7.57 -0.27 -16.72
C SER A 309 6.80 0.92 -17.27
N VAL A 310 5.90 1.45 -16.45
CA VAL A 310 5.17 2.69 -16.72
C VAL A 310 5.52 3.67 -15.61
N PHE A 311 5.90 4.88 -15.98
CA PHE A 311 6.13 5.97 -15.04
C PHE A 311 5.11 7.09 -15.26
N THR A 312 4.58 7.63 -14.17
CA THR A 312 3.70 8.80 -14.21
C THR A 312 4.23 9.83 -13.23
N THR A 313 4.57 11.01 -13.72
CA THR A 313 4.91 12.17 -12.88
C THR A 313 3.77 13.17 -12.90
N HIS A 314 3.48 13.76 -11.74
CA HIS A 314 2.42 14.75 -11.56
C HIS A 314 2.97 16.14 -11.31
N THR A 315 4.28 16.23 -11.03
CA THR A 315 4.91 17.46 -10.59
C THR A 315 5.84 18.02 -11.66
N PRO A 316 5.41 19.00 -12.47
CA PRO A 316 6.23 19.56 -13.54
C PRO A 316 7.32 20.51 -13.01
N VAL A 317 7.38 20.76 -11.71
CA VAL A 317 8.32 21.70 -11.08
C VAL A 317 9.44 20.96 -10.35
N PRO A 318 10.72 21.38 -10.50
CA PRO A 318 11.86 20.70 -9.88
C PRO A 318 11.77 20.53 -8.36
N ALA A 319 11.10 21.45 -7.67
CA ALA A 319 10.98 21.47 -6.21
C ALA A 319 10.14 20.30 -5.64
N GLY A 320 9.34 19.62 -6.46
CA GLY A 320 8.58 18.45 -6.03
C GLY A 320 9.21 17.11 -6.38
N ASN A 321 10.44 17.12 -6.93
CA ASN A 321 11.18 15.91 -7.25
C ASN A 321 12.22 15.66 -6.15
N ASP A 322 12.15 14.48 -5.52
CA ASP A 322 13.09 14.07 -4.49
C ASP A 322 14.52 13.98 -5.07
N ARG A 323 15.46 14.61 -4.37
CA ARG A 323 16.88 14.69 -4.74
C ARG A 323 17.78 14.34 -3.58
N PHE A 324 18.68 13.39 -3.79
CA PHE A 324 19.55 12.86 -2.76
C PHE A 324 21.04 13.16 -3.03
N PRO A 325 21.78 13.68 -2.03
CA PRO A 325 23.23 13.81 -2.11
C PRO A 325 23.94 12.49 -2.39
N ALA A 326 25.04 12.54 -3.14
CA ALA A 326 25.80 11.36 -3.54
C ALA A 326 26.38 10.58 -2.34
N ASP A 327 26.79 11.28 -1.28
CA ASP A 327 27.28 10.67 -0.04
C ASP A 327 26.17 9.93 0.72
N LEU A 328 24.95 10.49 0.73
CA LEU A 328 23.78 9.80 1.27
C LEU A 328 23.45 8.55 0.44
N MET A 329 23.41 8.67 -0.88
CA MET A 329 23.17 7.52 -1.78
C MET A 329 24.21 6.41 -1.60
N ALA A 330 25.49 6.77 -1.39
CA ALA A 330 26.57 5.80 -1.23
C ALA A 330 26.33 4.85 -0.04
N LYS A 331 25.80 5.37 1.08
CA LYS A 331 25.49 4.56 2.27
C LYS A 331 24.53 3.39 1.98
N TYR A 332 23.64 3.55 1.00
CA TYR A 332 22.58 2.59 0.70
C TYR A 332 22.86 1.78 -0.57
N PHE A 333 23.45 2.41 -1.59
CA PHE A 333 23.51 1.87 -2.94
C PHE A 333 24.91 1.55 -3.44
N GLN A 334 25.98 1.85 -2.72
CA GLN A 334 27.34 1.51 -3.21
C GLN A 334 27.55 0.01 -3.38
N GLY A 335 27.09 -0.79 -2.40
CA GLY A 335 27.06 -2.26 -2.54
C GLY A 335 26.08 -2.70 -3.64
N TYR A 336 24.91 -2.07 -3.70
CA TYR A 336 23.89 -2.36 -4.71
C TYR A 336 24.39 -2.15 -6.14
N ALA A 337 25.14 -1.08 -6.40
CA ALA A 337 25.76 -0.80 -7.69
C ALA A 337 26.69 -1.93 -8.14
N THR A 338 27.43 -2.51 -7.19
CA THR A 338 28.31 -3.65 -7.45
C THR A 338 27.52 -4.89 -7.84
N ASP A 339 26.39 -5.16 -7.17
CA ASP A 339 25.51 -6.30 -7.48
C ASP A 339 24.94 -6.26 -8.90
N ILE A 340 24.73 -5.05 -9.45
CA ILE A 340 24.22 -4.85 -10.82
C ILE A 340 25.34 -4.56 -11.83
N GLY A 341 26.61 -4.74 -11.45
CA GLY A 341 27.76 -4.64 -12.34
C GLY A 341 28.17 -3.22 -12.75
N LEU A 342 27.76 -2.20 -11.98
CA LEU A 342 28.09 -0.80 -12.26
C LEU A 342 29.19 -0.26 -11.35
N SER A 343 30.01 0.65 -11.89
CA SER A 343 30.85 1.51 -11.05
C SER A 343 29.99 2.56 -10.35
N TRP A 344 30.47 3.08 -9.23
CA TRP A 344 29.72 4.07 -8.45
C TRP A 344 29.36 5.35 -9.23
N PRO A 345 30.27 5.96 -10.02
CA PRO A 345 29.93 7.12 -10.86
C PRO A 345 28.85 6.80 -11.90
N VAL A 346 28.88 5.60 -12.50
CA VAL A 346 27.88 5.17 -13.49
C VAL A 346 26.52 4.93 -12.84
N PHE A 347 26.48 4.38 -11.63
CA PHE A 347 25.24 4.25 -10.87
C PHE A 347 24.63 5.62 -10.57
N LEU A 348 25.41 6.58 -10.08
CA LEU A 348 24.92 7.93 -9.79
C LEU A 348 24.41 8.63 -11.06
N ALA A 349 25.06 8.40 -12.20
CA ALA A 349 24.63 8.95 -13.48
C ALA A 349 23.21 8.52 -13.88
N LEU A 350 22.66 7.43 -13.34
CA LEU A 350 21.26 7.02 -13.57
C LEU A 350 20.25 8.03 -13.03
N GLY A 351 20.59 8.78 -11.98
CA GLY A 351 19.72 9.78 -11.37
C GLY A 351 20.07 11.22 -11.73
N ARG A 352 21.02 11.47 -12.65
CA ARG A 352 21.47 12.82 -13.03
C ARG A 352 20.88 13.27 -14.37
N GLU A 353 20.50 14.53 -14.49
CA GLU A 353 20.04 15.11 -15.75
C GLU A 353 21.20 15.16 -16.75
N ASP A 354 22.33 15.73 -16.33
CA ASP A 354 23.61 15.56 -17.02
C ASP A 354 24.41 14.41 -16.37
N PRO A 355 24.55 13.24 -17.04
CA PRO A 355 25.38 12.14 -16.55
C PRO A 355 26.81 12.53 -16.15
N GLN A 356 27.35 13.62 -16.73
CA GLN A 356 28.73 14.04 -16.59
C GLN A 356 28.95 15.08 -15.48
N ASP A 357 27.89 15.69 -14.93
CA ASP A 357 28.02 16.64 -13.83
C ASP A 357 28.07 15.92 -12.48
N ASP A 358 29.27 15.83 -11.91
CA ASP A 358 29.47 15.19 -10.61
C ASP A 358 28.86 15.94 -9.41
N ASN A 359 28.43 17.18 -9.60
CA ASN A 359 27.80 17.99 -8.56
C ASN A 359 26.28 17.81 -8.50
N GLU A 360 25.67 17.20 -9.52
CA GLU A 360 24.23 16.95 -9.52
C GLU A 360 23.81 15.92 -8.46
N LEU A 361 22.74 16.26 -7.75
CA LEU A 361 22.06 15.36 -6.83
C LEU A 361 21.32 14.25 -7.58
N PHE A 362 21.20 13.09 -6.95
CA PHE A 362 20.48 11.95 -7.51
C PHE A 362 18.96 12.22 -7.48
N CYS A 363 18.36 12.42 -8.64
CA CYS A 363 16.95 12.74 -8.84
C CYS A 363 16.13 11.49 -9.16
N MET A 364 15.09 11.26 -8.37
CA MET A 364 14.24 10.06 -8.52
C MET A 364 13.40 10.07 -9.79
N THR A 365 12.95 11.24 -10.23
CA THR A 365 12.21 11.40 -11.48
C THR A 365 13.10 11.11 -12.70
N VAL A 366 14.38 11.49 -12.64
CA VAL A 366 15.34 11.14 -13.70
C VAL A 366 15.58 9.64 -13.73
N LEU A 367 15.76 9.01 -12.56
CA LEU A 367 15.90 7.56 -12.46
C LEU A 367 14.69 6.83 -13.06
N ALA A 368 13.47 7.32 -12.82
CA ALA A 368 12.25 6.68 -13.33
C ALA A 368 12.02 6.89 -14.83
N LEU A 369 12.56 7.97 -15.41
CA LEU A 369 12.46 8.28 -16.85
C LEU A 369 13.49 7.53 -17.70
N ARG A 370 14.60 7.12 -17.11
CA ARG A 370 15.62 6.29 -17.74
C ARG A 370 15.30 4.81 -17.62
#